data_AF-A0A847UUN7-F1
#
_entry.id   AF-A0A847UUN7-F1
#
_cell.length_a   1.000
_cell.length_b   1.000
_cell.length_c   1.000
_cell.angle_alpha   90.00
_cell.angle_beta   90.00
_cell.angle_gamma   90.00
#
_symmetry.space_group_name_H-M   'P 1'
#
loop_
_entity.id
_entity.type
_entity.pdbx_description
1 polymer ?
#
loop_
_entity_poly.entity_id
_entity_poly.type
_entity_poly.pdbx_seq_one_letter_code
_entity_poly.pdbx_strand_id
1 'polypeptide(L)'
;MRFYLSTVILLSLSNIFMTFAWYGHLRNLSHTPWIIAAFASWGIALMEYLLQVPANRIGHQVMNVGQLKILQECIALSIFIPFSILYMKEKPSMDYVWAGLCILGAAFFMFRKKLMGA
;
A
#
# COMPACT_ATOMS: atom_id res chain seq x y z
N MET A 1 2.10 -0.17 -21.51
CA MET A 1 2.66 -1.23 -20.64
C MET A 1 3.70 -0.70 -19.66
N ARG A 2 4.79 -0.06 -20.11
CA ARG A 2 5.90 0.41 -19.25
C ARG A 2 5.43 1.30 -18.08
N PHE A 3 4.57 2.29 -18.34
CA PHE A 3 4.03 3.19 -17.30
C PHE A 3 3.25 2.47 -16.19
N TYR A 4 2.43 1.47 -16.53
CA TYR A 4 1.66 0.70 -15.55
C TYR A 4 2.60 -0.10 -14.65
N LEU A 5 3.58 -0.81 -15.24
CA LEU A 5 4.52 -1.62 -14.48
C LEU A 5 5.40 -0.76 -13.55
N SER A 6 5.92 0.36 -14.05
CA SER A 6 6.68 1.32 -13.23
C SER A 6 5.84 1.84 -12.07
N THR A 7 4.58 2.20 -12.31
CA THR A 7 3.68 2.68 -11.25
C THR A 7 3.48 1.61 -10.17
N VAL A 8 3.16 0.37 -10.56
CA VAL A 8 2.95 -0.72 -9.61
C VAL A 8 4.20 -1.00 -8.78
N ILE A 9 5.38 -1.06 -9.42
CA ILE A 9 6.63 -1.31 -8.70
C ILE A 9 6.94 -0.21 -7.70
N LEU A 10 6.85 1.06 -8.11
CA LEU A 10 7.14 2.18 -7.20
C LEU A 10 6.12 2.26 -6.06
N LEU A 11 4.83 2.06 -6.33
CA LEU A 11 3.78 2.04 -5.31
C LEU A 11 3.98 0.88 -4.33
N SER A 12 4.38 -0.30 -4.82
CA SER A 12 4.69 -1.45 -3.95
C SER A 12 5.90 -1.16 -3.06
N LEU A 13 6.99 -0.63 -3.61
CA LEU A 13 8.16 -0.26 -2.82
C LEU A 13 7.82 0.81 -1.78
N SER A 14 7.05 1.84 -2.17
CA SER A 14 6.55 2.87 -1.27
C SER A 14 5.75 2.26 -0.12
N ASN A 15 4.82 1.37 -0.44
CA ASN A 15 3.94 0.77 0.55
C ASN A 15 4.67 -0.14 1.55
N ILE A 16 5.81 -0.75 1.17
CA ILE A 16 6.68 -1.43 2.12
C ILE A 16 7.18 -0.43 3.18
N PHE A 17 7.74 0.71 2.76
CA PHE A 17 8.18 1.76 3.70
C PHE A 17 7.03 2.27 4.56
N MET A 18 5.86 2.50 3.96
CA MET A 18 4.64 2.90 4.68
C MET A 18 4.28 1.91 5.79
N THR A 19 4.27 0.62 5.47
CA THR A 19 3.90 -0.46 6.41
C THR A 19 4.89 -0.49 7.59
N PHE A 20 6.19 -0.36 7.33
CA PHE A 20 7.18 -0.26 8.39
C PHE A 20 7.06 1.03 9.20
N ALA A 21 6.78 2.17 8.57
CA ALA A 21 6.58 3.44 9.26
C ALA A 21 5.39 3.39 10.23
N TRP A 22 4.29 2.75 9.84
CA TRP A 22 3.07 2.66 10.64
C TRP A 22 3.10 1.58 11.71
N TYR A 23 3.69 0.41 11.40
CA TYR A 23 3.57 -0.75 12.27
C TYR A 23 4.91 -1.23 12.81
N GLY A 24 6.03 -0.99 12.12
CA GLY A 24 7.35 -1.49 12.53
C GLY A 24 7.74 -1.09 13.96
N HIS A 25 7.37 0.12 14.38
CA HIS A 25 7.63 0.60 15.74
C HIS A 25 6.86 -0.17 16.82
N LEU A 26 5.70 -0.75 16.51
CA LEU A 26 4.90 -1.53 17.47
C LEU A 26 5.63 -2.80 17.89
N ARG A 27 6.51 -3.34 17.04
CA ARG A 27 7.28 -4.54 17.36
C ARG A 27 8.64 -4.22 17.98
N ASN A 28 9.35 -3.23 17.45
CA ASN A 28 10.76 -3.00 17.80
C ASN A 28 10.97 -1.88 18.80
N LEU A 29 9.99 -0.99 18.93
CA LEU A 29 10.08 0.27 19.67
C LEU A 29 8.91 0.43 20.64
N SER A 30 8.20 -0.66 20.97
CA SER A 30 7.02 -0.66 21.84
C SER A 30 7.26 -0.07 23.23
N HIS A 31 8.47 -0.24 23.76
CA HIS A 31 8.88 0.30 25.06
C HIS A 31 9.57 1.67 24.98
N THR A 32 9.78 2.19 23.77
CA THR A 32 10.43 3.49 23.60
C THR A 32 9.43 4.64 23.74
N PRO A 33 9.85 5.81 24.23
CA PRO A 33 9.00 7.00 24.26
C PRO A 33 8.40 7.29 22.89
N TRP A 34 7.10 7.61 22.87
CA TRP A 34 6.33 7.88 21.66
C TRP A 34 7.02 8.87 20.71
N ILE A 35 7.69 9.89 21.26
CA ILE A 35 8.40 10.90 20.49
C ILE A 35 9.49 10.26 19.60
N ILE A 36 10.26 9.32 20.14
CA ILE A 36 11.33 8.64 19.40
C ILE A 36 10.74 7.77 18.29
N ALA A 37 9.68 7.02 18.60
CA ALA A 37 8.97 6.21 17.61
C ALA A 37 8.40 7.09 16.48
N ALA A 38 7.80 8.24 16.82
CA ALA A 38 7.23 9.17 15.84
C ALA A 38 8.30 9.76 14.91
N PHE A 39 9.44 10.21 15.44
CA PHE A 39 10.54 10.73 14.61
C PHE A 39 11.17 9.66 13.71
N ALA A 40 11.34 8.43 14.23
CA ALA A 40 11.82 7.31 13.43
C ALA A 40 10.83 6.97 12.29
N SER A 41 9.53 6.90 12.60
CA SER A 41 8.47 6.68 11.61
C SER A 41 8.41 7.78 10.55
N TRP A 42 8.60 9.04 10.93
CA TRP A 42 8.69 10.15 9.98
C TRP A 42 9.90 10.04 9.05
N GLY A 43 11.06 9.60 9.58
CA GLY A 43 12.25 9.33 8.75
C GLY A 43 11.98 8.26 7.68
N ILE A 44 11.26 7.19 8.03
CA ILE A 44 10.86 6.13 7.09
C ILE A 44 9.81 6.65 6.10
N ALA A 45 8.81 7.41 6.58
CA ALA A 45 7.76 7.99 5.74
C ALA A 45 8.34 8.94 4.67
N LEU A 46 9.47 9.61 4.94
CA LEU A 46 10.13 10.42 3.91
C LEU A 46 10.58 9.57 2.71
N MET A 47 11.10 8.36 2.95
CA MET A 47 11.48 7.44 1.86
C MET A 47 10.28 6.93 1.07
N GLU A 48 9.16 6.66 1.76
CA GLU A 48 7.86 6.37 1.14
C GLU A 48 7.47 7.49 0.17
N TYR A 49 7.44 8.74 0.64
CA TYR A 49 7.04 9.88 -0.20
C TYR A 49 7.92 10.07 -1.44
N LEU A 50 9.23 9.84 -1.32
CA LEU A 50 10.17 9.94 -2.45
C LEU A 50 9.84 8.96 -3.58
N LEU A 51 9.20 7.83 -3.28
CA LEU A 51 8.75 6.84 -4.26
C LEU A 51 7.28 7.06 -4.65
N GLN A 52 6.43 7.40 -3.69
CA GLN A 52 4.99 7.59 -3.86
C GLN A 52 4.66 8.73 -4.83
N VAL A 53 5.33 9.87 -4.69
CA VAL A 53 5.08 11.07 -5.51
C VAL A 53 5.38 10.81 -7.00
N PRO A 54 6.56 10.31 -7.40
CA PRO A 54 6.80 9.98 -8.80
C PRO A 54 5.90 8.85 -9.30
N ALA A 55 5.59 7.84 -8.49
CA ALA A 55 4.66 6.77 -8.87
C ALA A 55 3.29 7.31 -9.26
N ASN A 56 2.73 8.20 -8.45
CA ASN A 56 1.43 8.80 -8.71
C ASN A 56 1.46 9.73 -9.92
N ARG A 57 2.54 10.50 -10.13
CA ARG A 57 2.68 11.33 -11.33
C ARG A 57 2.72 10.51 -12.61
N ILE A 58 3.50 9.42 -12.61
CA ILE A 58 3.61 8.49 -13.74
C ILE A 58 2.27 7.79 -13.98
N GLY A 59 1.64 7.28 -12.92
CA GLY A 59 0.37 6.56 -13.03
C GLY A 59 -0.80 7.45 -13.45
N HIS A 60 -0.81 8.74 -13.07
CA HIS A 60 -1.86 9.69 -13.44
C HIS A 60 -1.89 10.00 -14.94
N GLN A 61 -0.82 9.66 -15.68
CA GLN A 61 -0.79 9.77 -17.13
C GLN A 61 -1.64 8.68 -17.82
N VAL A 62 -1.93 7.56 -17.13
CA VAL A 62 -2.58 6.39 -17.73
C VAL A 62 -3.84 5.92 -16.97
N MET A 63 -4.03 6.38 -15.74
CA MET A 63 -5.15 6.08 -14.85
C MET A 63 -5.70 7.36 -14.25
N ASN A 64 -7.00 7.39 -13.95
CA ASN A 64 -7.55 8.49 -13.15
C ASN A 64 -7.16 8.35 -11.66
N VAL A 65 -7.33 9.42 -10.89
CA VAL A 65 -7.00 9.46 -9.45
C VAL A 65 -7.70 8.35 -8.66
N GLY A 66 -8.97 8.05 -8.99
CA GLY A 66 -9.73 7.01 -8.31
C GLY A 66 -9.17 5.60 -8.56
N GLN A 67 -8.80 5.29 -9.80
CA GLN A 67 -8.17 4.03 -10.20
C GLN A 67 -6.80 3.85 -9.53
N LEU A 68 -6.02 4.93 -9.44
CA LEU A 68 -4.76 4.97 -8.69
C LEU A 68 -4.97 4.64 -7.21
N LYS A 69 -6.00 5.23 -6.58
CA LYS A 69 -6.29 4.97 -5.17
C LYS A 69 -6.67 3.52 -4.93
N ILE A 70 -7.56 2.94 -5.74
CA ILE A 70 -7.90 1.52 -5.59
C ILE A 70 -6.71 0.61 -5.85
N LEU A 71 -5.86 0.93 -6.84
CA LEU A 71 -4.62 0.19 -7.06
C LEU A 71 -3.73 0.21 -5.81
N GLN A 72 -3.61 1.37 -5.14
CA GLN A 72 -2.86 1.47 -3.88
C GLN A 72 -3.48 0.63 -2.77
N GLU A 73 -4.81 0.57 -2.63
CA GLU A 73 -5.47 -0.30 -1.63
C GLU A 73 -5.22 -1.79 -1.91
N CYS A 74 -5.25 -2.21 -3.18
CA CYS A 74 -4.86 -3.57 -3.56
C CYS A 74 -3.42 -3.89 -3.16
N ILE A 75 -2.50 -2.96 -3.44
CA ILE A 75 -1.07 -3.09 -3.08
C ILE A 75 -0.89 -3.10 -1.56
N ALA A 76 -1.57 -2.21 -0.85
CA ALA A 76 -1.51 -2.08 0.60
C ALA A 76 -1.91 -3.38 1.29
N LEU A 77 -3.06 -3.95 0.92
CA LEU A 77 -3.49 -5.22 1.49
C LEU A 77 -2.52 -6.36 1.12
N SER A 78 -2.05 -6.38 -0.12
CA SER A 78 -1.12 -7.42 -0.60
C SER A 78 0.23 -7.41 0.11
N ILE A 79 0.73 -6.25 0.54
CA ILE A 79 1.98 -6.11 1.31
C ILE A 79 1.73 -6.28 2.81
N PHE A 80 0.60 -5.78 3.30
CA PHE A 80 0.24 -5.84 4.70
C PHE A 80 0.03 -7.28 5.19
N ILE A 81 -0.61 -8.15 4.40
CA ILE A 81 -0.87 -9.55 4.81
C ILE A 81 0.45 -10.31 5.10
N PRO A 82 1.44 -10.37 4.18
CA PRO A 82 2.74 -10.96 4.48
C PRO A 82 3.45 -10.27 5.65
N PHE A 83 3.35 -8.96 5.77
CA PHE A 83 3.94 -8.23 6.89
C PHE A 83 3.33 -8.64 8.24
N SER A 84 2.01 -8.71 8.35
CA SER A 84 1.31 -9.16 9.56
C SER A 84 1.71 -10.59 9.95
N ILE A 85 1.75 -11.52 9.00
CA ILE A 85 2.07 -12.93 9.29
C ILE A 85 3.56 -13.13 9.59
N LEU A 86 4.45 -12.59 8.75
CA LEU A 86 5.89 -12.85 8.84
C LEU A 86 6.59 -11.93 9.83
N TYR A 87 6.31 -10.62 9.75
CA TYR A 87 6.94 -9.63 10.60
C TYR A 87 6.23 -9.51 11.93
N MET A 88 4.89 -9.43 12.00
CA MET A 88 4.18 -9.31 13.27
C MET A 88 3.91 -10.64 13.98
N LYS A 89 4.05 -11.77 13.28
CA LYS A 89 3.72 -13.11 13.81
C LYS A 89 2.26 -13.24 14.24
N GLU A 90 1.36 -12.51 13.59
CA GLU A 90 -0.08 -12.66 13.80
C GLU A 90 -0.59 -13.96 13.16
N LYS A 91 -1.70 -14.49 13.69
CA LYS A 91 -2.31 -15.69 13.13
C LYS A 91 -3.01 -15.32 11.82
N PRO A 92 -2.82 -16.09 10.73
CA PRO A 92 -3.54 -15.85 9.50
C PRO A 92 -5.05 -15.99 9.74
N SER A 93 -5.81 -14.93 9.46
CA SER A 93 -7.27 -14.93 9.52
C SER A 93 -7.88 -15.03 8.12
N MET A 94 -9.04 -15.68 8.02
CA MET A 94 -9.87 -15.67 6.81
C MET A 94 -10.41 -14.27 6.51
N ASP A 95 -10.42 -13.36 7.48
CA ASP A 95 -10.84 -11.97 7.29
C ASP A 95 -9.99 -11.25 6.23
N TYR A 96 -8.71 -11.61 6.08
CA TYR A 96 -7.86 -11.07 5.03
C TYR A 96 -8.32 -11.46 3.62
N VAL A 97 -8.86 -12.67 3.47
CA VAL A 97 -9.41 -13.14 2.19
C VAL A 97 -10.70 -12.39 1.88
N TRP A 98 -11.59 -12.24 2.86
CA TRP A 98 -12.82 -11.48 2.71
C TRP A 98 -12.54 -10.00 2.39
N ALA A 99 -11.58 -9.38 3.07
CA ALA A 99 -11.11 -8.03 2.77
C ALA A 99 -10.57 -7.93 1.33
N GLY A 100 -9.77 -8.92 0.89
CA GLY A 100 -9.26 -8.99 -0.47
C GLY A 100 -10.38 -9.07 -1.51
N LEU A 101 -11.39 -9.90 -1.28
CA LEU A 101 -12.57 -10.00 -2.16
C LEU A 101 -13.35 -8.68 -2.22
N CYS A 102 -13.52 -7.99 -1.10
CA CYS A 102 -14.16 -6.66 -1.07
C CYS A 102 -13.37 -5.62 -1.89
N ILE A 103 -12.03 -5.61 -1.77
CA ILE A 103 -11.18 -4.73 -2.56
C ILE A 103 -11.25 -5.07 -4.05
N LEU A 104 -11.30 -6.36 -4.42
CA LEU A 104 -11.50 -6.77 -5.81
C LEU A 104 -12.84 -6.30 -6.36
N GLY A 105 -13.90 -6.33 -5.55
CA GLY A 105 -15.19 -5.73 -5.88
C GLY A 105 -15.07 -4.22 -6.15
N ALA A 106 -14.38 -3.48 -5.27
CA ALA A 106 -14.12 -2.05 -5.48
C ALA A 106 -13.31 -1.78 -6.76
N ALA A 107 -12.30 -2.62 -7.05
CA ALA A 107 -11.54 -2.55 -8.30
C ALA A 107 -12.43 -2.79 -9.52
N PHE A 108 -13.28 -3.81 -9.49
CA PHE A 108 -14.23 -4.06 -10.58
C PHE A 108 -15.09 -2.83 -10.87
N PHE A 109 -15.70 -2.20 -9.85
CA PHE A 109 -16.53 -1.01 -10.05
C PHE A 109 -15.76 0.19 -10.59
N MET A 110 -14.51 0.40 -10.15
CA MET A 110 -13.68 1.52 -10.59
C MET A 110 -13.11 1.34 -12.00
N PHE A 111 -12.93 0.09 -12.44
CA PHE A 111 -12.46 -0.23 -13.80
C PHE A 111 -13.60 -0.63 -14.76
N ARG A 112 -14.86 -0.71 -14.29
CA ARG A 112 -16.01 -1.19 -15.07
C ARG A 112 -16.19 -0.52 -16.42
N LYS A 113 -16.05 0.81 -16.50
CA LYS A 113 -16.25 1.57 -17.75
C LYS A 113 -15.20 1.18 -18.80
N LYS A 114 -13.96 0.98 -18.35
CA LYS A 114 -12.83 0.56 -19.20
C LYS A 114 -12.94 -0.91 -19.62
N LEU A 115 -13.54 -1.76 -18.79
CA LEU A 115 -13.74 -3.20 -19.04
C LEU A 115 -14.96 -3.50 -19.92
N MET A 116 -16.05 -2.76 -19.75
CA MET A 116 -17.34 -3.01 -20.42
C MET A 116 -17.57 -2.12 -21.65
N GLY A 117 -16.58 -1.31 -22.06
CA GLY A 117 -16.60 -0.58 -23.33
C GLY A 117 -17.74 0.43 -23.47
N ALA A 118 -17.98 1.24 -22.45
CA ALA A 118 -18.89 2.39 -22.52
C ALA A 118 -18.12 3.71 -22.52
#